data_AF-A0A8H6ZIQ2-F1
#
_entry.id   AF-A0A8H6ZIQ2-F1
#
_cell.length_a   1.000
_cell.length_b   1.000
_cell.length_c   1.000
_cell.angle_alpha   90.00
_cell.angle_beta   90.00
_cell.angle_gamma   90.00
#
_symmetry.space_group_name_H-M   'P 1'
#
loop_
_entity.id
_entity.type
_entity.pdbx_description
1 polymer ?
#
loop_
_entity_poly.entity_id
_entity_poly.type
_entity_poly.pdbx_seq_one_letter_code
_entity_poly.pdbx_strand_id
1 'polypeptide(L)'
;MKRAKTATTQQRTWPPSPDNGPLRRKMPEAERTRMQVDEEIKLDAAGQRAKKKLPRPKYRPYAPPDFGCLSPSKNRGTAATSHIVLRDATIERDGNTITRVEACLFGSTSNPLPPEMKERNPHWGSIPGEDATTATTIPFTTSPLPKIAHKNSTLVGNMRDGLKKRLETSKDTSVLIIPFGAGNRFTRDNPRYAEQVATFLQSLEGAGPNKISVAPPSHQFAPPTKAHFAMPFAYIATNIPPRIRDLLVRRQTFAFEIDGKKHAFNATEIPGERPTSWVIANFAGGCITNNLDDMTAALEAIINTLFDNDGIAREINKALAGKGVGGSVLERKAIALSTMSLSFVARKDEHGDDSPVWQLAGRPVHDNLKEHRAWLKAIRRITFELNDMKSIVSTPENVGCVWCKAETHSSETCPFPQLKDWKGPTHVGEGFVKPEPPYRPDNGKKKGKATKRSKKGKENEKGAKPK
;
A
#
# COMPACT_ATOMS: atom_id res chain seq x y z
N MET A 1 -61.72 -19.07 -70.26
CA MET A 1 -61.41 -20.24 -69.41
C MET A 1 -59.92 -20.56 -69.52
N LYS A 2 -59.36 -21.14 -68.44
CA LYS A 2 -57.96 -21.56 -68.20
C LYS A 2 -56.97 -20.45 -67.76
N ARG A 3 -56.89 -20.30 -66.44
CA ARG A 3 -55.78 -19.68 -65.69
C ARG A 3 -54.61 -20.67 -65.65
N ALA A 4 -53.41 -20.22 -66.01
CA ALA A 4 -52.15 -20.86 -65.64
C ALA A 4 -51.42 -19.94 -64.64
N LYS A 5 -51.05 -20.50 -63.48
CA LYS A 5 -50.24 -19.84 -62.45
C LYS A 5 -48.77 -20.16 -62.73
N THR A 6 -47.95 -19.12 -62.89
CA THR A 6 -46.49 -19.24 -62.85
C THR A 6 -45.99 -18.35 -61.72
N ALA A 7 -45.47 -18.96 -60.67
CA ALA A 7 -44.86 -18.27 -59.55
C ALA A 7 -43.38 -18.00 -59.87
N THR A 8 -43.01 -16.73 -60.01
CA THR A 8 -41.63 -16.29 -60.15
C THR A 8 -41.11 -15.83 -58.79
N THR A 9 -40.30 -16.67 -58.13
CA THR A 9 -39.56 -16.32 -56.93
C THR A 9 -38.43 -15.37 -57.30
N GLN A 10 -38.61 -14.07 -57.07
CA GLN A 10 -37.51 -13.09 -57.10
C GLN A 10 -36.69 -13.22 -55.80
N GLN A 11 -35.46 -13.73 -55.91
CA GLN A 11 -34.47 -13.60 -54.86
C GLN A 11 -34.03 -12.13 -54.75
N ARG A 12 -34.45 -11.47 -53.66
CA ARG A 12 -33.89 -10.19 -53.22
C ARG A 12 -32.46 -10.41 -52.74
N THR A 13 -31.48 -9.98 -53.51
CA THR A 13 -30.10 -9.81 -53.05
C THR A 13 -30.04 -8.58 -52.15
N TRP A 14 -29.75 -8.80 -50.87
CA TRP A 14 -29.43 -7.73 -49.93
C TRP A 14 -27.96 -7.32 -50.11
N PRO A 15 -27.63 -6.02 -50.09
CA PRO A 15 -26.24 -5.58 -50.04
C PRO A 15 -25.58 -6.08 -48.74
N PRO A 16 -24.29 -6.45 -48.77
CA PRO A 16 -23.60 -6.93 -47.58
C PRO A 16 -23.57 -5.83 -46.52
N SER A 17 -23.99 -6.19 -45.31
CA SER A 17 -23.94 -5.31 -44.14
C SER A 17 -22.48 -4.94 -43.83
N PRO A 18 -22.17 -3.67 -43.51
CA PRO A 18 -20.83 -3.30 -43.08
C PRO A 18 -20.51 -4.02 -41.76
N ASP A 19 -19.43 -4.80 -41.78
CA ASP A 19 -18.92 -5.57 -40.65
C ASP A 19 -18.45 -4.60 -39.53
N ASN A 20 -19.38 -4.24 -38.64
CA ASN A 20 -19.15 -3.43 -37.45
C ASN A 20 -18.65 -4.29 -36.27
N GLY A 21 -17.90 -5.36 -36.54
CA GLY A 21 -17.12 -6.05 -35.51
C GLY A 21 -15.98 -5.16 -35.00
N PRO A 22 -15.66 -5.18 -33.69
CA PRO A 22 -14.50 -4.44 -33.18
C PRO A 22 -13.24 -4.92 -33.90
N LEU A 23 -12.51 -3.98 -34.51
CA LEU A 23 -11.24 -4.21 -35.21
C LEU A 23 -10.33 -5.10 -34.34
N ARG A 24 -10.17 -6.37 -34.77
CA ARG A 24 -9.20 -7.28 -34.17
C ARG A 24 -7.81 -6.65 -34.33
N ARG A 25 -7.29 -6.03 -33.28
CA ARG A 25 -5.92 -5.53 -33.25
C ARG A 25 -4.98 -6.69 -33.56
N LYS A 26 -4.33 -6.65 -34.72
CA LYS A 26 -3.20 -7.54 -35.02
C LYS A 26 -2.11 -7.20 -34.03
N MET A 27 -1.89 -8.12 -33.08
CA MET A 27 -0.82 -8.01 -32.10
C MET A 27 0.52 -7.91 -32.83
N PRO A 28 1.37 -6.92 -32.52
CA PRO A 28 2.67 -6.77 -33.15
C PRO A 28 3.51 -8.04 -33.01
N GLU A 29 4.24 -8.41 -34.06
CA GLU A 29 5.00 -9.65 -34.13
C GLU A 29 6.09 -9.76 -33.03
N ALA A 30 6.62 -8.61 -32.59
CA ALA A 30 7.54 -8.49 -31.47
C ALA A 30 6.91 -8.79 -30.09
N GLU A 31 5.58 -8.71 -29.98
CA GLU A 31 4.82 -9.05 -28.78
C GLU A 31 4.46 -10.53 -28.75
N ARG A 32 4.32 -11.18 -29.92
CA ARG A 32 4.20 -12.66 -30.02
C ARG A 32 5.46 -13.37 -29.57
N THR A 33 6.63 -12.84 -29.90
CA THR A 33 7.93 -13.44 -29.55
C THR A 33 8.25 -13.31 -28.05
N ARG A 34 7.67 -12.34 -27.34
CA ARG A 34 7.89 -12.14 -25.89
C ARG A 34 7.04 -13.04 -24.98
N MET A 35 6.01 -13.69 -25.53
CA MET A 35 5.15 -14.62 -24.78
C MET A 35 5.56 -16.09 -24.91
N GLN A 36 6.59 -16.39 -25.71
CA GLN A 36 7.24 -17.69 -25.66
C GLN A 36 8.17 -17.71 -24.47
N VAL A 37 7.68 -18.25 -23.35
CA VAL A 37 8.52 -18.64 -22.22
C VAL A 37 9.46 -19.74 -22.74
N ASP A 38 10.76 -19.55 -22.56
CA ASP A 38 11.79 -20.56 -22.79
C ASP A 38 11.64 -21.70 -21.76
N GLU A 39 10.57 -22.49 -21.85
CA GLU A 39 10.54 -23.81 -21.24
C GLU A 39 11.30 -24.77 -22.17
N GLU A 40 12.37 -25.37 -21.65
CA GLU A 40 13.08 -26.45 -22.33
C GLU A 40 12.08 -27.52 -22.81
N ILE A 41 11.92 -27.59 -24.12
CA ILE A 41 11.07 -28.59 -24.76
C ILE A 41 11.77 -29.94 -24.62
N LYS A 42 11.40 -30.70 -23.59
CA LYS A 42 11.82 -32.11 -23.48
C LYS A 42 11.10 -32.91 -24.56
N LEU A 43 11.83 -33.19 -25.63
CA LEU A 43 11.43 -34.14 -26.66
C LEU A 43 11.66 -35.55 -26.13
N ASP A 44 10.76 -36.48 -26.45
CA ASP A 44 10.97 -37.89 -26.19
C ASP A 44 11.98 -38.50 -27.16
N ALA A 45 12.32 -39.77 -26.97
CA ALA A 45 13.27 -40.48 -27.84
C ALA A 45 12.83 -40.56 -29.32
N ALA A 46 11.57 -40.23 -29.63
CA ALA A 46 11.03 -40.16 -30.98
C ALA A 46 10.96 -38.72 -31.53
N GLY A 47 11.52 -37.73 -30.82
CA GLY A 47 11.51 -36.33 -31.24
C GLY A 47 10.15 -35.65 -31.11
N GLN A 48 9.18 -36.24 -30.40
CA GLN A 48 7.88 -35.63 -30.14
C GLN A 48 7.85 -34.91 -28.79
N ARG A 49 7.04 -33.85 -28.68
CA ARG A 49 6.83 -33.16 -27.39
C ARG A 49 6.18 -34.13 -26.40
N ALA A 50 6.88 -34.45 -25.33
CA ALA A 50 6.37 -35.31 -24.27
C ALA A 50 5.11 -34.67 -23.65
N LYS A 51 3.93 -35.23 -23.94
CA LYS A 51 2.66 -34.82 -23.32
C LYS A 51 2.67 -35.31 -21.87
N LYS A 52 3.18 -34.48 -20.95
CA LYS A 52 3.10 -34.75 -19.51
C LYS A 52 1.62 -34.76 -19.11
N LYS A 53 1.06 -35.96 -18.92
CA LYS A 53 -0.31 -36.11 -18.40
C LYS A 53 -0.35 -35.46 -17.02
N LEU A 54 -0.99 -34.30 -16.92
CA LEU A 54 -1.23 -33.66 -15.62
C LEU A 54 -2.05 -34.63 -14.76
N PRO A 55 -1.67 -34.86 -13.49
CA PRO A 55 -2.42 -35.73 -12.60
C PRO A 55 -3.86 -35.19 -12.49
N ARG A 56 -4.84 -36.08 -12.72
CA ARG A 56 -6.26 -35.72 -12.55
C ARG A 56 -6.48 -35.35 -11.08
N PRO A 57 -6.94 -34.13 -10.76
CA PRO A 57 -7.22 -33.78 -9.37
C PRO A 57 -8.30 -34.72 -8.82
N LYS A 58 -8.05 -35.35 -7.67
CA LYS A 58 -9.06 -36.10 -6.94
C LYS A 58 -10.15 -35.10 -6.50
N TYR A 59 -11.32 -35.19 -7.11
CA TYR A 59 -12.51 -34.42 -6.72
C TYR A 59 -12.88 -34.78 -5.29
N ARG A 60 -12.85 -33.79 -4.38
CA ARG A 60 -13.48 -33.90 -3.07
C ARG A 60 -14.87 -33.25 -3.18
N PRO A 61 -15.96 -33.94 -2.84
CA PRO A 61 -17.29 -33.34 -2.78
C PRO A 61 -17.27 -32.12 -1.84
N TYR A 62 -17.87 -31.01 -2.29
CA TYR A 62 -18.03 -29.82 -1.48
C TYR A 62 -19.04 -30.12 -0.36
N ALA A 63 -18.59 -30.11 0.89
CA ALA A 63 -19.48 -30.07 2.04
C ALA A 63 -19.81 -28.59 2.31
N PRO A 64 -21.08 -28.15 2.19
CA PRO A 64 -21.45 -26.81 2.58
C PRO A 64 -21.20 -26.59 4.08
N PRO A 65 -20.79 -25.39 4.52
CA PRO A 65 -20.64 -25.08 5.94
C PRO A 65 -21.97 -25.25 6.68
N ASP A 66 -21.91 -25.74 7.92
CA ASP A 66 -23.07 -25.79 8.82
C ASP A 66 -23.38 -24.38 9.36
N PHE A 67 -24.62 -23.93 9.21
CA PHE A 67 -25.08 -22.57 9.53
C PHE A 67 -26.06 -22.52 10.73
N GLY A 68 -26.17 -23.59 11.51
CA GLY A 68 -27.19 -23.75 12.57
C GLY A 68 -27.09 -22.85 13.81
N CYS A 69 -26.21 -21.84 13.87
CA CYS A 69 -25.92 -21.09 15.11
C CYS A 69 -26.16 -19.56 15.05
N LEU A 70 -27.07 -19.09 14.17
CA LEU A 70 -27.37 -17.65 14.04
C LEU A 70 -28.70 -17.27 14.68
N SER A 71 -28.64 -16.92 15.96
CA SER A 71 -29.69 -16.12 16.61
C SER A 71 -29.65 -14.66 16.09
N PRO A 72 -30.81 -14.02 15.89
CA PRO A 72 -30.86 -12.64 15.37
C PRO A 72 -30.41 -11.65 16.44
N SER A 73 -29.22 -11.05 16.28
CA SER A 73 -28.84 -9.85 17.04
C SER A 73 -29.22 -8.59 16.26
N LYS A 74 -30.05 -7.74 16.85
CA LYS A 74 -30.39 -6.42 16.32
C LYS A 74 -29.12 -5.55 16.25
N ASN A 75 -28.91 -4.87 15.12
CA ASN A 75 -27.85 -3.87 14.83
C ASN A 75 -26.50 -4.43 14.34
N ARG A 76 -26.50 -5.23 13.26
CA ARG A 76 -25.27 -5.50 12.48
C ARG A 76 -25.55 -5.29 11.00
N GLY A 77 -24.75 -4.44 10.34
CA GLY A 77 -24.61 -4.49 8.89
C GLY A 77 -24.00 -5.84 8.52
N THR A 78 -24.81 -6.76 7.99
CA THR A 78 -24.32 -7.95 7.31
C THR A 78 -23.99 -7.54 5.88
N ALA A 79 -22.71 -7.51 5.53
CA ALA A 79 -22.32 -7.48 4.12
C ALA A 79 -23.01 -8.64 3.38
N ALA A 80 -23.19 -8.54 2.06
CA ALA A 80 -23.96 -9.50 1.25
C ALA A 80 -23.43 -10.95 1.35
N THR A 81 -22.26 -11.15 1.96
CA THR A 81 -21.76 -12.45 2.35
C THR A 81 -22.06 -12.73 3.81
N SER A 82 -22.77 -13.83 4.09
CA SER A 82 -23.00 -14.40 5.43
C SER A 82 -21.72 -14.74 6.22
N HIS A 83 -20.55 -14.44 5.68
CA HIS A 83 -19.22 -14.76 6.20
C HIS A 83 -18.44 -13.53 6.67
N ILE A 84 -18.93 -12.32 6.48
CA ILE A 84 -18.27 -11.09 6.92
C ILE A 84 -19.26 -10.24 7.71
N VAL A 85 -18.88 -9.87 8.91
CA VAL A 85 -19.64 -8.96 9.78
C VAL A 85 -18.86 -7.66 9.94
N LEU A 86 -19.55 -6.54 9.86
CA LEU A 86 -18.97 -5.22 10.13
C LEU A 86 -19.13 -4.89 11.62
N ARG A 87 -18.09 -4.29 12.19
CA ARG A 87 -18.06 -3.86 13.59
C ARG A 87 -17.54 -2.44 13.68
N ASP A 88 -18.23 -1.64 14.47
CA ASP A 88 -17.76 -0.32 14.84
C ASP A 88 -16.57 -0.46 15.80
N ALA A 89 -15.59 0.39 15.60
CA ALA A 89 -14.47 0.50 16.51
C ALA A 89 -14.09 1.97 16.64
N THR A 90 -14.41 2.56 17.79
CA THR A 90 -13.97 3.91 18.14
C THR A 90 -12.79 3.80 19.08
N ILE A 91 -11.69 4.48 18.76
CA ILE A 91 -10.54 4.58 19.64
C ILE A 91 -10.40 6.03 20.07
N GLU A 92 -10.64 6.29 21.35
CA GLU A 92 -10.31 7.57 21.99
C GLU A 92 -8.88 7.52 22.53
N ARG A 93 -8.06 8.52 22.18
CA ARG A 93 -6.68 8.70 22.67
C ARG A 93 -6.40 10.17 22.93
N ASP A 94 -6.31 10.56 24.20
CA ASP A 94 -5.82 11.88 24.63
C ASP A 94 -6.47 13.06 23.88
N GLY A 95 -7.78 12.97 23.61
CA GLY A 95 -8.55 14.00 22.89
C GLY A 95 -8.70 13.78 21.38
N ASN A 96 -7.98 12.82 20.79
CA ASN A 96 -8.22 12.37 19.42
C ASN A 96 -9.15 11.16 19.39
N THR A 97 -10.23 11.28 18.64
CA THR A 97 -11.14 10.15 18.37
C THR A 97 -10.88 9.65 16.95
N ILE A 98 -10.43 8.39 16.84
CA ILE A 98 -10.35 7.69 15.56
C ILE A 98 -11.60 6.84 15.41
N THR A 99 -12.50 7.29 14.54
CA THR A 99 -13.68 6.54 14.13
C THR A 99 -13.32 5.59 13.01
N ARG A 100 -13.68 4.31 13.14
CA ARG A 100 -13.51 3.32 12.08
C ARG A 100 -14.58 2.24 12.14
N VAL A 101 -14.75 1.58 10.99
CA VAL A 101 -15.53 0.35 10.84
C VAL A 101 -14.59 -0.75 10.38
N GLU A 102 -14.64 -1.92 11.00
CA GLU A 102 -13.80 -3.07 10.71
C GLU A 102 -14.64 -4.24 10.23
N ALA A 103 -14.26 -4.83 9.11
CA ALA A 103 -14.74 -6.13 8.70
C ALA A 103 -14.13 -7.21 9.60
N CYS A 104 -14.92 -8.24 9.89
CA CYS A 104 -14.50 -9.39 10.68
C CYS A 104 -15.03 -10.65 10.03
N LEU A 105 -14.21 -11.71 10.03
CA LEU A 105 -14.64 -13.01 9.55
C LEU A 105 -15.70 -13.55 10.50
N PHE A 106 -16.78 -14.07 9.92
CA PHE A 106 -17.89 -14.65 10.64
C PHE A 106 -17.94 -16.17 10.41
N GLY A 107 -17.91 -16.93 11.49
CA GLY A 107 -17.82 -18.40 11.46
C GLY A 107 -16.38 -18.93 11.49
N SER A 108 -16.25 -20.22 11.21
CA SER A 108 -14.96 -20.93 11.18
C SER A 108 -14.47 -21.12 9.75
N THR A 109 -13.15 -21.11 9.58
CA THR A 109 -12.50 -21.52 8.34
C THR A 109 -12.37 -23.03 8.28
N SER A 110 -12.37 -23.60 7.06
CA SER A 110 -12.21 -25.05 6.84
C SER A 110 -10.89 -25.59 7.39
N ASN A 111 -9.85 -24.75 7.40
CA ASN A 111 -8.57 -25.02 8.05
C ASN A 111 -8.24 -23.89 9.03
N PRO A 112 -7.56 -24.16 10.16
CA PRO A 112 -7.08 -23.10 11.03
C PRO A 112 -6.25 -22.07 10.27
N LEU A 113 -6.59 -20.79 10.42
CA LEU A 113 -5.79 -19.71 9.83
C LEU A 113 -4.38 -19.73 10.42
N PRO A 114 -3.33 -19.58 9.59
CA PRO A 114 -1.98 -19.49 10.10
C PRO A 114 -1.79 -18.20 10.93
N PRO A 115 -0.82 -18.14 11.85
CA PRO A 115 -0.67 -17.02 12.79
C PRO A 115 -0.58 -15.64 12.12
N GLU A 116 0.13 -15.54 11.01
CA GLU A 116 0.25 -14.31 10.22
C GLU A 116 -1.10 -13.83 9.67
N MET A 117 -2.05 -14.75 9.48
CA MET A 117 -3.42 -14.43 9.06
C MET A 117 -4.33 -14.06 10.24
N LYS A 118 -3.82 -14.03 11.47
CA LYS A 118 -4.51 -13.54 12.67
C LYS A 118 -3.95 -12.19 13.16
N GLU A 119 -2.87 -11.70 12.55
CA GLU A 119 -2.27 -10.39 12.86
C GLU A 119 -3.31 -9.27 12.75
N ARG A 120 -3.35 -8.36 13.72
CA ARG A 120 -4.16 -7.16 13.61
C ARG A 120 -3.48 -6.14 12.70
N ASN A 121 -4.25 -5.19 12.16
CA ASN A 121 -3.68 -4.11 11.37
C ASN A 121 -2.62 -3.35 12.21
N PRO A 122 -1.36 -3.27 11.74
CA PRO A 122 -0.26 -2.72 12.51
C PRO A 122 -0.38 -1.21 12.72
N HIS A 123 -1.20 -0.51 11.94
CA HIS A 123 -1.45 0.93 12.09
C HIS A 123 -2.34 1.27 13.29
N TRP A 124 -3.08 0.27 13.79
CA TRP A 124 -4.12 0.45 14.79
C TRP A 124 -3.69 0.07 16.21
N GLY A 125 -2.43 -0.35 16.37
CA GLY A 125 -1.86 -0.71 17.66
C GLY A 125 -1.64 0.50 18.57
N SER A 126 -1.46 0.20 19.84
CA SER A 126 -0.82 1.08 20.82
C SER A 126 0.46 0.39 21.30
N ILE A 127 1.48 1.19 21.52
CA ILE A 127 2.70 0.81 22.19
C ILE A 127 2.45 1.09 23.66
N PRO A 128 2.58 0.10 24.55
CA PRO A 128 2.40 0.32 25.98
C PRO A 128 3.40 1.38 26.48
N GLY A 129 3.04 2.04 27.58
CA GLY A 129 3.99 2.89 28.28
C GLY A 129 5.18 2.07 28.80
N GLU A 130 6.30 2.74 28.99
CA GLU A 130 7.47 2.14 29.64
C GLU A 130 7.53 2.62 31.08
N ASP A 131 7.85 1.72 32.00
CA ASP A 131 8.18 2.12 33.36
C ASP A 131 9.47 2.96 33.31
N ALA A 132 9.51 4.04 34.10
CA ALA A 132 10.61 5.01 34.10
C ALA A 132 12.01 4.40 34.44
N THR A 133 12.05 3.11 34.78
CA THR A 133 13.24 2.34 35.19
C THR A 133 14.13 1.84 34.06
N THR A 134 13.85 2.11 32.77
CA THR A 134 14.90 1.93 31.75
C THR A 134 16.00 2.96 32.01
N ALA A 135 17.07 2.54 32.69
CA ALA A 135 18.13 3.41 33.20
C ALA A 135 18.87 4.12 32.06
N THR A 136 18.34 5.24 31.60
CA THR A 136 18.98 6.16 30.67
C THR A 136 19.31 7.47 31.37
N THR A 137 20.43 8.07 31.00
CA THR A 137 20.79 9.41 31.49
C THR A 137 20.04 10.51 30.75
N ILE A 138 19.42 10.21 29.60
CA ILE A 138 18.68 11.18 28.78
C ILE A 138 17.18 10.83 28.85
N PRO A 139 16.35 11.65 29.53
CA PRO A 139 14.94 11.34 29.69
C PRO A 139 14.21 11.40 28.35
N PHE A 140 13.34 10.43 28.10
CA PHE A 140 12.49 10.36 26.91
C PHE A 140 11.00 10.18 27.29
N THR A 141 10.10 10.39 26.34
CA THR A 141 8.65 10.20 26.49
C THR A 141 8.34 8.74 26.84
N THR A 142 7.65 8.48 27.96
CA THR A 142 7.34 7.14 28.45
C THR A 142 5.86 6.78 28.35
N SER A 143 4.98 7.73 28.03
CA SER A 143 3.55 7.48 27.83
C SER A 143 3.27 6.42 26.76
N PRO A 144 2.08 5.79 26.81
CA PRO A 144 1.60 4.98 25.70
C PRO A 144 1.63 5.75 24.39
N LEU A 145 2.15 5.13 23.33
CA LEU A 145 2.29 5.78 22.02
C LEU A 145 1.43 5.10 20.96
N PRO A 146 0.89 5.84 19.98
CA PRO A 146 0.28 5.22 18.83
C PRO A 146 1.33 4.47 18.02
N LYS A 147 1.02 3.25 17.59
CA LYS A 147 1.91 2.46 16.74
C LYS A 147 2.01 3.08 15.35
N ILE A 148 3.21 3.17 14.79
CA ILE A 148 3.41 3.62 13.41
C ILE A 148 3.92 2.47 12.57
N ALA A 149 3.23 2.18 11.47
CA ALA A 149 3.74 1.34 10.40
C ALA A 149 4.04 2.18 9.16
N HIS A 150 5.27 2.11 8.70
CA HIS A 150 5.72 2.83 7.50
C HIS A 150 5.71 1.90 6.30
N LYS A 151 5.33 2.39 5.11
CA LYS A 151 5.56 1.66 3.85
C LYS A 151 7.04 1.36 3.64
N ASN A 152 7.35 0.23 3.01
CA ASN A 152 8.73 -0.10 2.60
C ASN A 152 9.36 1.05 1.76
N SER A 153 8.56 1.75 0.95
CA SER A 153 9.05 2.93 0.20
C SER A 153 9.48 4.08 1.11
N THR A 154 8.82 4.32 2.24
CA THR A 154 9.22 5.33 3.22
C THR A 154 10.54 4.95 3.90
N LEU A 155 10.74 3.65 4.15
CA LEU A 155 11.89 3.10 4.85
C LEU A 155 13.17 3.09 4.01
N VAL A 156 13.10 2.60 2.78
CA VAL A 156 14.27 2.37 1.91
C VAL A 156 14.18 3.06 0.54
N GLY A 157 13.18 3.93 0.35
CA GLY A 157 13.00 4.69 -0.90
C GLY A 157 14.14 5.66 -1.15
N ASN A 158 14.58 5.75 -2.41
CA ASN A 158 15.74 6.57 -2.84
C ASN A 158 17.07 6.26 -2.11
N MET A 159 17.17 5.11 -1.43
CA MET A 159 18.42 4.63 -0.86
C MET A 159 19.26 3.93 -1.94
N ARG A 160 20.59 4.08 -1.90
CA ARG A 160 21.52 3.39 -2.82
C ARG A 160 21.38 1.87 -2.72
N ASP A 161 21.38 1.18 -3.85
CA ASP A 161 21.16 -0.28 -3.89
C ASP A 161 22.27 -1.07 -3.17
N GLY A 162 23.53 -0.64 -3.25
CA GLY A 162 24.62 -1.23 -2.48
C GLY A 162 24.46 -1.09 -0.97
N LEU A 163 23.73 -0.07 -0.49
CA LEU A 163 23.40 0.08 0.92
C LEU A 163 22.24 -0.83 1.32
N LYS A 164 21.19 -0.95 0.49
CA LYS A 164 20.10 -1.91 0.72
C LYS A 164 20.61 -3.34 0.90
N LYS A 165 21.51 -3.78 0.00
CA LYS A 165 22.15 -5.11 0.10
C LYS A 165 22.94 -5.29 1.41
N ARG A 166 23.66 -4.26 1.86
CA ARG A 166 24.39 -4.30 3.14
C ARG A 166 23.46 -4.30 4.35
N LEU A 167 22.33 -3.61 4.27
CA LEU A 167 21.29 -3.66 5.31
C LEU A 167 20.67 -5.06 5.39
N GLU A 168 20.50 -5.73 4.24
CA GLU A 168 20.00 -7.10 4.23
C GLU A 168 20.92 -8.08 4.96
N THR A 169 22.23 -7.88 4.92
CA THR A 169 23.22 -8.70 5.64
C THR A 169 23.43 -8.29 7.10
N SER A 170 22.90 -7.13 7.52
CA SER A 170 23.12 -6.57 8.87
C SER A 170 21.81 -6.31 9.63
N LYS A 171 20.73 -7.02 9.29
CA LYS A 171 19.39 -6.84 9.89
C LYS A 171 19.36 -7.06 11.40
N ASP A 172 20.24 -7.92 11.90
CA ASP A 172 20.27 -8.30 13.31
C ASP A 172 21.04 -7.31 14.18
N THR A 173 21.87 -6.45 13.57
CA THR A 173 22.73 -5.47 14.26
C THR A 173 22.43 -4.02 13.88
N SER A 174 21.38 -3.81 13.07
CA SER A 174 21.02 -2.51 12.54
C SER A 174 19.52 -2.22 12.65
N VAL A 175 19.20 -0.94 12.85
CA VAL A 175 17.82 -0.42 12.83
C VAL A 175 17.75 0.83 11.98
N LEU A 176 16.58 1.06 11.38
CA LEU A 176 16.30 2.29 10.67
C LEU A 176 15.71 3.32 11.63
N ILE A 177 16.19 4.56 11.55
CA ILE A 177 15.76 5.68 12.38
C ILE A 177 15.14 6.74 11.48
N ILE A 178 13.87 7.07 11.70
CA ILE A 178 13.13 8.05 10.92
C ILE A 178 12.83 9.25 11.82
N PRO A 179 13.57 10.36 11.67
CA PRO A 179 13.30 11.58 12.43
C PRO A 179 11.88 12.10 12.18
N PHE A 180 11.31 12.74 13.20
CA PHE A 180 10.10 13.53 13.01
C PHE A 180 10.45 14.78 12.18
N GLY A 181 9.71 14.99 11.09
CA GLY A 181 10.02 16.01 10.09
C GLY A 181 11.09 15.58 9.09
N ALA A 182 11.46 14.29 9.04
CA ALA A 182 12.51 13.80 8.15
C ALA A 182 12.34 14.24 6.69
N GLY A 183 13.46 14.55 6.05
CA GLY A 183 13.53 15.05 4.69
C GLY A 183 14.81 15.80 4.43
N ASN A 184 14.96 16.31 3.21
CA ASN A 184 16.12 17.08 2.78
C ASN A 184 16.37 18.31 3.67
N ARG A 185 15.30 19.05 4.02
CA ARG A 185 15.40 20.22 4.91
C ARG A 185 15.91 19.81 6.29
N PHE A 186 15.35 18.76 6.86
CA PHE A 186 15.74 18.27 8.19
C PHE A 186 17.23 17.93 8.26
N THR A 187 17.74 17.15 7.30
CA THR A 187 19.15 16.74 7.27
C THR A 187 20.09 17.94 7.17
N ARG A 188 19.74 18.94 6.37
CA ARG A 188 20.52 20.17 6.21
C ARG A 188 20.50 21.02 7.49
N ASP A 189 19.31 21.19 8.08
CA ASP A 189 19.09 22.07 9.22
C ASP A 189 19.60 21.42 10.54
N ASN A 190 19.84 20.09 10.54
CA ASN A 190 20.30 19.33 11.71
C ASN A 190 21.55 18.47 11.41
N PRO A 191 22.70 19.07 11.09
CA PRO A 191 23.91 18.31 10.70
C PRO A 191 24.46 17.40 11.80
N ARG A 192 24.21 17.73 13.08
CA ARG A 192 24.65 16.96 14.26
C ARG A 192 23.64 15.92 14.74
N TYR A 193 22.52 15.76 14.05
CA TYR A 193 21.44 14.86 14.49
C TYR A 193 21.92 13.41 14.67
N ALA A 194 22.78 12.93 13.77
CA ALA A 194 23.33 11.58 13.87
C ALA A 194 24.14 11.38 15.16
N GLU A 195 24.99 12.33 15.53
CA GLU A 195 25.78 12.30 16.77
C GLU A 195 24.89 12.35 18.01
N GLN A 196 23.85 13.19 17.98
CA GLN A 196 22.91 13.36 19.09
C GLN A 196 22.08 12.08 19.31
N VAL A 197 21.60 11.45 18.24
CA VAL A 197 20.91 10.16 18.33
C VAL A 197 21.87 9.07 18.79
N ALA A 198 23.11 9.01 18.29
CA ALA A 198 24.09 8.04 18.77
C ALA A 198 24.35 8.20 20.27
N THR A 199 24.46 9.45 20.76
CA THR A 199 24.62 9.77 22.18
C THR A 199 23.41 9.29 22.99
N PHE A 200 22.20 9.54 22.51
CA PHE A 200 20.97 9.01 23.12
C PHE A 200 20.99 7.48 23.19
N LEU A 201 21.27 6.81 22.08
CA LEU A 201 21.30 5.34 22.04
C LEU A 201 22.38 4.75 22.96
N GLN A 202 23.54 5.40 23.07
CA GLN A 202 24.61 4.97 23.96
C GLN A 202 24.25 5.17 25.43
N SER A 203 23.35 6.12 25.74
CA SER A 203 22.86 6.34 27.11
C SER A 203 21.89 5.28 27.60
N LEU A 204 21.37 4.42 26.72
CA LEU A 204 20.41 3.38 27.09
C LEU A 204 21.11 2.23 27.84
N GLU A 205 20.47 1.75 28.90
CA GLU A 205 20.94 0.58 29.64
C GLU A 205 21.11 -0.63 28.71
N GLY A 206 22.31 -1.22 28.70
CA GLY A 206 22.62 -2.37 27.85
C GLY A 206 23.23 -2.03 26.50
N ALA A 207 23.50 -0.75 26.20
CA ALA A 207 24.30 -0.35 25.03
C ALA A 207 25.73 -0.94 25.08
N GLY A 208 26.27 -1.14 26.30
CA GLY A 208 27.59 -1.70 26.52
C GLY A 208 28.72 -0.79 26.01
N PRO A 209 29.95 -1.33 25.88
CA PRO A 209 31.11 -0.57 25.38
C PRO A 209 31.10 -0.42 23.84
N ASN A 210 30.17 -1.08 23.15
CA ASN A 210 30.08 -1.03 21.70
C ASN A 210 29.76 0.38 21.25
N LYS A 211 30.58 0.92 20.34
CA LYS A 211 30.35 2.24 19.75
C LYS A 211 29.21 2.15 18.75
N ILE A 212 28.01 2.54 19.19
CA ILE A 212 26.85 2.68 18.31
C ILE A 212 27.15 3.79 17.30
N SER A 213 26.91 3.51 16.02
CA SER A 213 27.12 4.47 14.94
C SER A 213 25.79 4.77 14.27
N VAL A 214 25.51 6.06 14.04
CA VAL A 214 24.33 6.50 13.31
C VAL A 214 24.81 7.25 12.07
N ALA A 215 24.38 6.79 10.90
CA ALA A 215 24.72 7.41 9.63
C ALA A 215 23.50 8.15 9.05
N PRO A 216 23.70 9.33 8.43
CA PRO A 216 22.64 10.04 7.74
C PRO A 216 22.13 9.27 6.51
N PRO A 217 20.93 9.61 6.00
CA PRO A 217 20.36 8.96 4.83
C PRO A 217 21.29 9.07 3.61
N SER A 218 21.51 7.96 2.91
CA SER A 218 22.33 7.94 1.69
C SER A 218 21.47 8.03 0.44
N HIS A 219 21.50 9.19 -0.22
CA HIS A 219 20.75 9.45 -1.44
C HIS A 219 21.30 8.64 -2.63
N GLN A 220 20.41 7.94 -3.34
CA GLN A 220 20.68 7.41 -4.67
C GLN A 220 20.73 8.55 -5.70
N PHE A 221 19.79 9.50 -5.59
CA PHE A 221 19.74 10.70 -6.41
C PHE A 221 19.64 11.93 -5.51
N ALA A 222 20.41 12.98 -5.83
CA ALA A 222 20.36 14.25 -5.13
C ALA A 222 18.95 14.86 -5.25
N PRO A 223 18.26 15.15 -4.14
CA PRO A 223 16.95 15.77 -4.19
C PRO A 223 17.08 17.24 -4.61
N PRO A 224 16.06 17.82 -5.27
CA PRO A 224 16.02 19.26 -5.51
C PRO A 224 16.05 20.04 -4.19
N THR A 225 16.69 21.21 -4.18
CA THR A 225 16.78 22.07 -2.98
C THR A 225 15.42 22.45 -2.41
N LYS A 226 14.39 22.56 -3.26
CA LYS A 226 13.01 22.90 -2.89
C LYS A 226 12.18 21.73 -2.38
N ALA A 227 12.70 20.50 -2.46
CA ALA A 227 11.97 19.31 -2.02
C ALA A 227 12.31 19.04 -0.55
N HIS A 228 11.68 19.80 0.35
CA HIS A 228 11.96 19.83 1.78
C HIS A 228 11.77 18.46 2.44
N PHE A 229 10.79 17.69 1.97
CA PHE A 229 10.40 16.40 2.52
C PHE A 229 10.67 15.24 1.55
N ALA A 230 11.67 15.40 0.67
CA ALA A 230 12.11 14.32 -0.22
C ALA A 230 12.84 13.19 0.51
N MET A 231 12.64 11.96 0.02
CA MET A 231 13.35 10.75 0.44
C MET A 231 14.83 10.76 0.03
N PRO A 232 15.70 9.94 0.68
CA PRO A 232 15.42 9.02 1.78
C PRO A 232 15.25 9.71 3.14
N PHE A 233 14.44 9.10 4.01
CA PHE A 233 14.18 9.60 5.37
C PHE A 233 15.03 8.91 6.43
N ALA A 234 15.35 7.64 6.22
CA ALA A 234 15.93 6.79 7.25
C ALA A 234 17.43 7.03 7.43
N TYR A 235 17.80 7.43 8.65
CA TYR A 235 19.12 7.25 9.21
C TYR A 235 19.32 5.76 9.52
N ILE A 236 20.57 5.32 9.54
CA ILE A 236 20.91 3.92 9.80
C ILE A 236 21.74 3.87 11.07
N ALA A 237 21.21 3.22 12.09
CA ALA A 237 21.93 2.88 13.30
C ALA A 237 22.53 1.48 13.15
N THR A 238 23.85 1.34 13.34
CA THR A 238 24.58 0.06 13.26
C THR A 238 25.30 -0.24 14.57
N ASN A 239 25.74 -1.49 14.72
CA ASN A 239 26.38 -2.01 15.94
C ASN A 239 25.46 -1.97 17.17
N ILE A 240 24.15 -2.12 16.94
CA ILE A 240 23.15 -2.10 18.02
C ILE A 240 23.14 -3.46 18.72
N PRO A 241 23.36 -3.53 20.05
CA PRO A 241 23.21 -4.77 20.80
C PRO A 241 21.78 -5.32 20.69
N PRO A 242 21.57 -6.66 20.69
CA PRO A 242 20.25 -7.25 20.52
C PRO A 242 19.20 -6.71 21.50
N ARG A 243 19.53 -6.57 22.79
CA ARG A 243 18.62 -6.02 23.81
C ARG A 243 18.16 -4.59 23.48
N ILE A 244 19.06 -3.74 22.98
CA ILE A 244 18.72 -2.37 22.56
C ILE A 244 17.90 -2.40 21.27
N ARG A 245 18.25 -3.25 20.31
CA ARG A 245 17.48 -3.41 19.06
C ARG A 245 16.02 -3.78 19.37
N ASP A 246 15.80 -4.76 20.24
CA ASP A 246 14.47 -5.21 20.62
C ASP A 246 13.69 -4.10 21.33
N LEU A 247 14.33 -3.34 22.23
CA LEU A 247 13.72 -2.17 22.86
C LEU A 247 13.31 -1.12 21.80
N LEU A 248 14.22 -0.79 20.88
CA LEU A 248 13.98 0.21 19.84
C LEU A 248 12.82 -0.20 18.92
N VAL A 249 12.78 -1.46 18.49
CA VAL A 249 11.73 -1.98 17.59
C VAL A 249 10.39 -2.12 18.32
N ARG A 250 10.39 -2.57 19.59
CA ARG A 250 9.19 -2.72 20.39
C ARG A 250 8.56 -1.36 20.71
N ARG A 251 9.38 -0.41 21.15
CA ARG A 251 8.94 0.94 21.56
C ARG A 251 8.66 1.85 20.38
N GLN A 252 9.31 1.61 19.24
CA GLN A 252 9.27 2.36 17.98
C GLN A 252 9.60 3.85 18.13
N THR A 253 8.79 4.63 18.84
CA THR A 253 8.92 6.07 18.90
C THR A 253 9.70 6.49 20.15
N PHE A 254 10.71 7.34 19.95
CA PHE A 254 11.47 7.98 21.01
C PHE A 254 11.40 9.48 20.81
N ALA A 255 11.18 10.21 21.90
CA ALA A 255 11.18 11.66 21.93
C ALA A 255 11.93 12.10 23.19
N PHE A 256 12.95 12.92 23.02
CA PHE A 256 13.94 13.25 24.06
C PHE A 256 14.53 14.63 23.83
N GLU A 257 15.23 15.15 24.83
CA GLU A 257 15.90 16.44 24.76
C GLU A 257 17.38 16.29 25.08
N ILE A 258 18.25 16.85 24.23
CA ILE A 258 19.70 16.89 24.44
C ILE A 258 20.22 18.26 24.03
N ASP A 259 21.08 18.85 24.84
CA ASP A 259 21.62 20.21 24.62
C ASP A 259 20.53 21.29 24.38
N GLY A 260 19.40 21.19 25.09
CA GLY A 260 18.26 22.11 24.94
C GLY A 260 17.47 21.96 23.63
N LYS A 261 17.74 20.92 22.84
CA LYS A 261 17.05 20.63 21.58
C LYS A 261 16.17 19.40 21.72
N LYS A 262 14.90 19.55 21.33
CA LYS A 262 13.92 18.47 21.30
C LYS A 262 14.07 17.65 20.02
N HIS A 263 14.18 16.34 20.17
CA HIS A 263 14.28 15.38 19.09
C HIS A 263 13.20 14.33 19.21
N ALA A 264 12.77 13.78 18.07
CA ALA A 264 11.93 12.60 18.04
C ALA A 264 12.23 11.75 16.80
N PHE A 265 12.15 10.43 16.94
CA PHE A 265 12.27 9.50 15.83
C PHE A 265 11.42 8.24 16.01
N ASN A 266 11.17 7.58 14.89
CA ASN A 266 10.69 6.20 14.84
C ASN A 266 11.84 5.25 14.49
N ALA A 267 12.08 4.27 15.34
CA ALA A 267 12.91 3.12 15.11
C ALA A 267 12.08 1.99 14.52
N THR A 268 12.59 1.37 13.47
CA THR A 268 11.93 0.29 12.75
C THR A 268 12.94 -0.72 12.24
N GLU A 269 12.50 -1.95 12.08
CA GLU A 269 13.28 -2.98 11.43
C GLU A 269 13.52 -2.64 9.96
N ILE A 270 14.60 -3.20 9.42
CA ILE A 270 14.89 -3.16 7.98
C ILE A 270 13.82 -4.00 7.28
N PRO A 271 13.02 -3.41 6.37
CA PRO A 271 11.90 -4.11 5.77
C PRO A 271 12.38 -5.27 4.91
N GLY A 272 11.64 -6.37 4.94
CA GLY A 272 11.78 -7.46 3.97
C GLY A 272 11.05 -7.18 2.65
N GLU A 273 10.79 -8.24 1.90
CA GLU A 273 9.97 -8.17 0.67
C GLU A 273 8.47 -8.01 0.96
N ARG A 274 8.04 -8.42 2.16
CA ARG A 274 6.63 -8.32 2.59
C ARG A 274 6.20 -6.85 2.70
N PRO A 275 5.01 -6.49 2.18
CA PRO A 275 4.44 -5.19 2.42
C PRO A 275 4.15 -4.98 3.91
N THR A 276 4.64 -3.87 4.46
CA THR A 276 4.49 -3.50 5.88
C THR A 276 3.24 -2.66 6.15
N SER A 277 2.79 -1.85 5.18
CA SER A 277 1.59 -1.02 5.31
C SER A 277 0.36 -1.74 4.78
N TRP A 278 -0.74 -1.61 5.53
CA TRP A 278 -2.06 -2.12 5.17
C TRP A 278 -2.93 -1.06 4.48
N VAL A 279 -2.45 0.16 4.25
CA VAL A 279 -3.26 1.21 3.62
C VAL A 279 -3.47 0.90 2.13
N ILE A 280 -4.74 0.74 1.74
CA ILE A 280 -5.15 0.39 0.39
C ILE A 280 -5.46 1.63 -0.42
N ALA A 281 -6.42 2.47 0.01
CA ALA A 281 -6.90 3.61 -0.76
C ALA A 281 -7.38 4.73 0.15
N ASN A 282 -7.40 5.95 -0.38
CA ASN A 282 -8.05 7.10 0.24
C ASN A 282 -9.20 7.54 -0.68
N PHE A 283 -10.33 7.91 -0.11
CA PHE A 283 -11.50 8.43 -0.80
C PHE A 283 -11.78 9.85 -0.32
N ALA A 284 -12.04 10.76 -1.25
CA ALA A 284 -12.35 12.16 -0.98
C ALA A 284 -13.63 12.53 -1.75
N GLY A 285 -14.39 13.51 -1.26
CA GLY A 285 -15.61 13.99 -1.92
C GLY A 285 -16.70 14.41 -0.92
N GLY A 286 -17.83 14.89 -1.44
CA GLY A 286 -18.93 15.40 -0.62
C GLY A 286 -19.72 14.34 0.18
N CYS A 287 -19.45 13.05 -0.03
CA CYS A 287 -20.06 11.94 0.70
C CYS A 287 -19.22 11.46 1.88
N ILE A 288 -18.05 12.07 2.14
CA ILE A 288 -17.17 11.67 3.24
C ILE A 288 -17.62 12.34 4.54
N THR A 289 -18.11 11.54 5.48
CA THR A 289 -18.59 11.99 6.79
C THR A 289 -17.93 11.18 7.91
N ASN A 290 -17.97 11.68 9.15
CA ASN A 290 -17.55 10.92 10.34
C ASN A 290 -18.71 10.12 10.96
N ASN A 291 -19.78 9.86 10.20
CA ASN A 291 -20.94 9.12 10.66
C ASN A 291 -20.69 7.61 10.50
N LEU A 292 -20.89 6.84 11.57
CA LEU A 292 -20.62 5.39 11.58
C LEU A 292 -21.54 4.60 10.63
N ASP A 293 -22.80 5.00 10.47
CA ASP A 293 -23.74 4.34 9.56
C ASP A 293 -23.31 4.55 8.11
N ASP A 294 -22.93 5.79 7.74
CA ASP A 294 -22.40 6.11 6.40
C ASP A 294 -21.11 5.31 6.11
N MET A 295 -20.19 5.26 7.08
CA MET A 295 -18.95 4.49 6.95
C MET A 295 -19.20 2.97 6.86
N THR A 296 -20.20 2.47 7.58
CA THR A 296 -20.59 1.05 7.55
C THR A 296 -21.19 0.70 6.20
N ALA A 297 -22.13 1.50 5.71
CA ALA A 297 -22.72 1.34 4.39
C ALA A 297 -21.65 1.42 3.28
N ALA A 298 -20.68 2.33 3.42
CA ALA A 298 -19.58 2.44 2.48
C ALA A 298 -18.64 1.24 2.50
N LEU A 299 -18.24 0.76 3.68
CA LEU A 299 -17.38 -0.43 3.78
C LEU A 299 -18.10 -1.68 3.26
N GLU A 300 -19.39 -1.81 3.51
CA GLU A 300 -20.24 -2.86 2.94
C GLU A 300 -20.25 -2.83 1.42
N ALA A 301 -20.54 -1.66 0.83
CA ALA A 301 -20.55 -1.48 -0.62
C ALA A 301 -19.18 -1.81 -1.24
N ILE A 302 -18.08 -1.39 -0.60
CA ILE A 302 -16.71 -1.73 -1.01
C ILE A 302 -16.52 -3.25 -1.01
N ILE A 303 -16.86 -3.92 0.09
CA ILE A 303 -16.66 -5.37 0.22
C ILE A 303 -17.49 -6.13 -0.81
N ASN A 304 -18.77 -5.80 -0.98
CA ASN A 304 -19.65 -6.45 -1.96
C ASN A 304 -19.11 -6.29 -3.38
N THR A 305 -18.73 -5.06 -3.75
CA THR A 305 -18.14 -4.78 -5.08
C THR A 305 -16.84 -5.55 -5.31
N LEU A 306 -15.95 -5.62 -4.31
CA LEU A 306 -14.70 -6.37 -4.41
C LEU A 306 -14.93 -7.88 -4.40
N PHE A 307 -15.96 -8.35 -3.71
CA PHE A 307 -16.36 -9.75 -3.70
C PHE A 307 -16.81 -10.16 -5.10
N ASP A 308 -17.67 -9.39 -5.75
CA ASP A 308 -18.22 -9.77 -7.06
C ASP A 308 -17.27 -9.53 -8.24
N ASN A 309 -16.12 -8.88 -7.99
CA ASN A 309 -15.13 -8.62 -9.02
C ASN A 309 -14.24 -9.84 -9.31
N ASP A 310 -14.42 -10.47 -10.48
CA ASP A 310 -13.64 -11.64 -10.93
C ASP A 310 -12.13 -11.42 -10.95
N GLY A 311 -11.69 -10.21 -11.30
CA GLY A 311 -10.27 -9.86 -11.34
C GLY A 311 -9.65 -9.90 -9.94
N ILE A 312 -10.34 -9.31 -8.97
CA ILE A 312 -9.98 -9.32 -7.56
C ILE A 312 -10.04 -10.74 -6.99
N ALA A 313 -11.11 -11.49 -7.28
CA ALA A 313 -11.27 -12.87 -6.84
C ALA A 313 -10.13 -13.78 -7.31
N ARG A 314 -9.70 -13.62 -8.58
CA ARG A 314 -8.57 -14.37 -9.13
C ARG A 314 -7.26 -14.06 -8.42
N GLU A 315 -6.97 -12.78 -8.15
CA GLU A 315 -5.74 -12.39 -7.43
C GLU A 315 -5.74 -12.90 -5.99
N ILE A 316 -6.86 -12.75 -5.25
CA ILE A 316 -7.01 -13.31 -3.89
C ILE A 316 -6.77 -14.83 -3.92
N ASN A 317 -7.44 -15.54 -4.84
CA ASN A 317 -7.33 -16.98 -4.93
C ASN A 317 -5.89 -17.40 -5.24
N LYS A 318 -5.22 -16.75 -6.19
CA LYS A 318 -3.82 -17.02 -6.52
C LYS A 318 -2.92 -16.85 -5.29
N ALA A 319 -3.08 -15.74 -4.56
CA ALA A 319 -2.25 -15.42 -3.39
C ALA A 319 -2.47 -16.38 -2.21
N LEU A 320 -3.73 -16.64 -1.84
CA LEU A 320 -4.05 -17.43 -0.66
C LEU A 320 -3.99 -18.94 -0.91
N ALA A 321 -4.32 -19.42 -2.11
CA ALA A 321 -4.16 -20.84 -2.45
C ALA A 321 -2.70 -21.27 -2.40
N GLY A 322 -1.78 -20.41 -2.87
CA GLY A 322 -0.34 -20.67 -2.78
C GLY A 322 0.18 -20.79 -1.35
N LYS A 323 -0.53 -20.23 -0.37
CA LYS A 323 -0.24 -20.31 1.07
C LYS A 323 -0.99 -21.45 1.78
N GLY A 324 -1.79 -22.24 1.07
CA GLY A 324 -2.66 -23.25 1.67
C GLY A 324 -3.78 -22.67 2.55
N VAL A 325 -4.11 -21.38 2.40
CA VAL A 325 -5.14 -20.70 3.19
C VAL A 325 -6.50 -20.86 2.51
N GLY A 326 -7.51 -21.29 3.29
CA GLY A 326 -8.88 -21.51 2.82
C GLY A 326 -9.03 -22.73 1.90
N GLY A 327 -10.14 -23.44 2.04
CA GLY A 327 -10.48 -24.64 1.27
C GLY A 327 -11.17 -24.35 -0.07
N SER A 328 -11.78 -23.18 -0.22
CA SER A 328 -12.48 -22.77 -1.45
C SER A 328 -12.13 -21.35 -1.89
N VAL A 329 -12.48 -20.99 -3.12
CA VAL A 329 -12.34 -19.62 -3.64
C VAL A 329 -13.19 -18.64 -2.81
N LEU A 330 -14.43 -19.03 -2.48
CA LEU A 330 -15.36 -18.24 -1.68
C LEU A 330 -14.77 -17.94 -0.29
N GLU A 331 -14.24 -18.96 0.38
CA GLU A 331 -13.64 -18.82 1.70
C GLU A 331 -12.40 -17.92 1.66
N ARG A 332 -11.55 -18.04 0.64
CA ARG A 332 -10.38 -17.17 0.45
C ARG A 332 -10.78 -15.70 0.26
N LYS A 333 -11.84 -15.44 -0.50
CA LYS A 333 -12.40 -14.08 -0.65
C LYS A 333 -12.87 -13.55 0.71
N ALA A 334 -13.65 -14.34 1.45
CA ALA A 334 -14.12 -13.97 2.77
C ALA A 334 -12.95 -13.65 3.72
N ILE A 335 -11.94 -14.53 3.80
CA ILE A 335 -10.74 -14.33 4.61
C ILE A 335 -10.02 -13.03 4.23
N ALA A 336 -9.76 -12.77 2.94
CA ALA A 336 -9.05 -11.58 2.51
C ALA A 336 -9.81 -10.28 2.83
N LEU A 337 -11.09 -10.22 2.45
CA LEU A 337 -11.92 -9.01 2.63
C LEU A 337 -12.32 -8.78 4.08
N SER A 338 -12.37 -9.84 4.91
CA SER A 338 -12.61 -9.73 6.36
C SER A 338 -11.51 -9.01 7.15
N THR A 339 -10.42 -8.60 6.49
CA THR A 339 -9.36 -7.81 7.12
C THR A 339 -9.49 -6.32 6.84
N MET A 340 -10.50 -5.91 6.06
CA MET A 340 -10.68 -4.53 5.65
C MET A 340 -11.21 -3.66 6.79
N SER A 341 -10.76 -2.40 6.80
CA SER A 341 -11.27 -1.38 7.72
C SER A 341 -11.37 -0.05 6.99
N LEU A 342 -12.40 0.72 7.28
CA LEU A 342 -12.57 2.10 6.80
C LEU A 342 -12.41 3.05 7.98
N SER A 343 -11.54 4.05 7.85
CA SER A 343 -11.26 5.03 8.91
C SER A 343 -11.49 6.44 8.40
N PHE A 344 -12.04 7.30 9.26
CA PHE A 344 -12.19 8.71 8.96
C PHE A 344 -10.90 9.45 9.32
N VAL A 345 -10.37 10.23 8.39
CA VAL A 345 -9.19 11.07 8.62
C VAL A 345 -9.57 12.52 8.37
N ALA A 346 -9.67 13.29 9.46
CA ALA A 346 -9.79 14.73 9.40
C ALA A 346 -8.50 15.32 8.84
N ARG A 347 -8.62 16.21 7.86
CA ARG A 347 -7.50 16.96 7.30
C ARG A 347 -8.01 18.27 6.72
N LYS A 348 -7.07 19.19 6.52
CA LYS A 348 -7.30 20.45 5.80
C LYS A 348 -6.60 20.42 4.46
N ASP A 349 -7.10 21.19 3.50
CA ASP A 349 -6.43 21.40 2.23
C ASP A 349 -5.43 22.56 2.29
N GLU A 350 -4.94 22.99 1.11
CA GLU A 350 -3.97 24.09 1.01
C GLU A 350 -4.55 25.48 1.32
N HIS A 351 -5.87 25.62 1.33
CA HIS A 351 -6.59 26.83 1.72
C HIS A 351 -6.96 26.81 3.21
N GLY A 352 -6.73 25.69 3.89
CA GLY A 352 -7.14 25.48 5.28
C GLY A 352 -8.59 25.04 5.42
N ASP A 353 -9.26 24.74 4.31
CA ASP A 353 -10.63 24.24 4.28
C ASP A 353 -10.65 22.75 4.64
N ASP A 354 -11.71 22.32 5.31
CA ASP A 354 -11.86 20.93 5.71
C ASP A 354 -12.05 20.05 4.48
N SER A 355 -11.16 19.08 4.31
CA SER A 355 -11.13 18.17 3.17
C SER A 355 -11.00 16.73 3.65
N PRO A 356 -11.91 16.21 4.46
CA PRO A 356 -11.76 14.90 5.09
C PRO A 356 -11.69 13.79 4.05
N VAL A 357 -11.11 12.66 4.47
CA VAL A 357 -10.98 11.47 3.63
C VAL A 357 -11.36 10.21 4.39
N TRP A 358 -11.95 9.25 3.70
CA TRP A 358 -12.02 7.88 4.19
C TRP A 358 -10.79 7.11 3.73
N GLN A 359 -10.07 6.51 4.67
CA GLN A 359 -8.93 5.66 4.39
C GLN A 359 -9.33 4.18 4.55
N LEU A 360 -9.27 3.46 3.43
CA LEU A 360 -9.43 2.01 3.38
C LEU A 360 -8.09 1.35 3.65
N ALA A 361 -8.08 0.47 4.64
CA ALA A 361 -6.96 -0.42 4.93
C ALA A 361 -7.40 -1.89 4.88
N GLY A 362 -6.45 -2.80 4.72
CA GLY A 362 -6.68 -4.24 4.73
C GLY A 362 -5.37 -5.00 4.62
N ARG A 363 -5.37 -6.26 5.06
CA ARG A 363 -4.14 -7.06 5.06
C ARG A 363 -3.64 -7.27 3.63
N PRO A 364 -2.33 -7.09 3.37
CA PRO A 364 -1.73 -7.51 2.12
C PRO A 364 -1.96 -9.00 1.85
N VAL A 365 -2.53 -9.34 0.70
CA VAL A 365 -2.70 -10.75 0.29
C VAL A 365 -1.41 -11.35 -0.30
N HIS A 366 -0.58 -10.52 -0.95
CA HIS A 366 0.72 -10.90 -1.51
C HIS A 366 1.88 -10.54 -0.58
N ASP A 367 2.91 -11.39 -0.56
CA ASP A 367 4.14 -11.17 0.20
C ASP A 367 5.24 -10.46 -0.60
N ASN A 368 5.04 -10.25 -1.91
CA ASN A 368 5.99 -9.50 -2.72
C ASN A 368 5.43 -8.11 -3.09
N LEU A 369 6.30 -7.11 -3.09
CA LEU A 369 5.91 -5.72 -3.36
C LEU A 369 5.35 -5.49 -4.76
N LYS A 370 5.79 -6.28 -5.77
CA LYS A 370 5.38 -6.09 -7.16
C LYS A 370 3.90 -6.46 -7.36
N GLU A 371 3.51 -7.66 -6.93
CA GLU A 371 2.13 -8.13 -6.99
C GLU A 371 1.25 -7.34 -6.03
N HIS A 372 1.74 -7.00 -4.83
CA HIS A 372 1.00 -6.13 -3.92
C HIS A 372 0.67 -4.76 -4.54
N ARG A 373 1.60 -4.13 -5.28
CA ARG A 373 1.32 -2.88 -6.01
C ARG A 373 0.29 -3.09 -7.12
N ALA A 374 0.32 -4.22 -7.83
CA ALA A 374 -0.67 -4.54 -8.85
C ALA A 374 -2.07 -4.72 -8.23
N TRP A 375 -2.15 -5.42 -7.10
CA TRP A 375 -3.33 -5.56 -6.27
C TRP A 375 -3.92 -4.20 -5.84
N LEU A 376 -3.10 -3.34 -5.23
CA LEU A 376 -3.53 -2.00 -4.84
C LEU A 376 -4.03 -1.18 -6.04
N LYS A 377 -3.35 -1.28 -7.19
CA LYS A 377 -3.75 -0.59 -8.41
C LYS A 377 -5.08 -1.11 -8.97
N ALA A 378 -5.35 -2.41 -8.84
CA ALA A 378 -6.62 -3.00 -9.27
C ALA A 378 -7.78 -2.44 -8.43
N ILE A 379 -7.65 -2.45 -7.10
CA ILE A 379 -8.68 -1.91 -6.20
C ILE A 379 -8.91 -0.41 -6.43
N ARG A 380 -7.85 0.39 -6.51
CA ARG A 380 -7.94 1.86 -6.67
C ARG A 380 -8.58 2.33 -7.97
N ARG A 381 -8.78 1.44 -8.95
CA ARG A 381 -9.42 1.73 -10.24
C ARG A 381 -10.93 1.47 -10.24
N ILE A 382 -11.43 0.82 -9.19
CA ILE A 382 -12.84 0.51 -9.04
C ILE A 382 -13.54 1.75 -8.47
N THR A 383 -14.66 2.11 -9.10
CA THR A 383 -15.64 3.04 -8.53
C THR A 383 -16.58 2.23 -7.66
N PHE A 384 -16.82 2.68 -6.43
CA PHE A 384 -17.77 2.03 -5.54
C PHE A 384 -19.04 2.86 -5.50
N GLU A 385 -20.14 2.26 -5.93
CA GLU A 385 -21.47 2.84 -5.83
C GLU A 385 -21.97 2.67 -4.39
N LEU A 386 -22.35 3.78 -3.78
CA LEU A 386 -23.00 3.84 -2.48
C LEU A 386 -24.51 3.96 -2.67
N ASN A 387 -25.26 3.93 -1.58
CA ASN A 387 -26.68 4.28 -1.61
C ASN A 387 -26.87 5.74 -2.08
N ASP A 388 -28.09 6.07 -2.50
CA ASP A 388 -28.51 7.42 -2.92
C ASP A 388 -27.78 7.99 -4.15
N MET A 389 -27.40 7.12 -5.11
CA MET A 389 -26.69 7.53 -6.35
C MET A 389 -25.35 8.24 -6.08
N LYS A 390 -24.77 8.04 -4.89
CA LYS A 390 -23.43 8.53 -4.56
C LYS A 390 -22.41 7.50 -5.01
N SER A 391 -21.24 7.94 -5.43
CA SER A 391 -20.10 7.06 -5.67
C SER A 391 -18.85 7.60 -5.02
N ILE A 392 -17.95 6.70 -4.63
CA ILE A 392 -16.62 7.04 -4.14
C ILE A 392 -15.56 6.51 -5.10
N VAL A 393 -14.56 7.37 -5.35
CA VAL A 393 -13.42 7.07 -6.22
C VAL A 393 -12.14 7.33 -5.43
N SER A 394 -11.15 6.44 -5.60
CA SER A 394 -9.87 6.61 -4.93
C SER A 394 -9.20 7.92 -5.38
N THR A 395 -8.83 8.77 -4.42
CA THR A 395 -8.01 9.95 -4.68
C THR A 395 -6.52 9.57 -4.73
N PRO A 396 -5.71 10.17 -5.63
CA PRO A 396 -4.26 10.01 -5.64
C PRO A 396 -3.56 10.79 -4.51
N GLU A 397 -4.30 11.59 -3.75
CA GLU A 397 -3.74 12.46 -2.73
C GLU A 397 -3.12 11.68 -1.57
N ASN A 398 -2.00 12.22 -1.10
CA ASN A 398 -1.28 11.66 0.03
C ASN A 398 -1.87 12.21 1.33
N VAL A 399 -2.35 11.31 2.18
CA VAL A 399 -3.03 11.63 3.46
C VAL A 399 -2.06 11.52 4.65
N GLY A 400 -0.80 11.15 4.41
CA GLY A 400 0.18 10.92 5.48
C GLY A 400 0.70 12.18 6.16
N CYS A 401 0.96 12.06 7.45
CA CYS A 401 1.58 13.07 8.29
C CYS A 401 3.04 13.30 7.85
N VAL A 402 3.36 14.56 7.53
CA VAL A 402 4.69 14.95 7.06
C VAL A 402 5.74 14.82 8.17
N TRP A 403 5.31 14.93 9.43
CA TRP A 403 6.19 14.90 10.58
C TRP A 403 6.58 13.48 10.95
N CYS A 404 5.64 12.70 11.48
CA CYS A 404 5.94 11.34 11.93
C CYS A 404 6.04 10.33 10.78
N LYS A 405 5.70 10.71 9.53
CA LYS A 405 5.66 9.84 8.33
C LYS A 405 4.68 8.67 8.43
N ALA A 406 3.71 8.74 9.34
CA ALA A 406 2.58 7.83 9.38
C ALA A 406 1.60 8.14 8.25
N GLU A 407 0.84 7.14 7.83
CA GLU A 407 -0.06 7.26 6.69
C GLU A 407 -1.51 7.47 7.08
N THR A 408 -1.79 7.35 8.38
CA THR A 408 -3.13 7.13 8.93
C THR A 408 -3.74 8.37 9.56
N HIS A 409 -3.02 9.48 9.53
CA HIS A 409 -3.47 10.79 10.00
C HIS A 409 -2.71 11.88 9.26
N SER A 410 -3.27 13.08 9.24
CA SER A 410 -2.66 14.25 8.63
C SER A 410 -1.68 14.94 9.58
N SER A 411 -0.93 15.93 9.10
CA SER A 411 0.01 16.67 9.96
C SER A 411 -0.71 17.43 11.08
N GLU A 412 -1.91 17.95 10.81
CA GLU A 412 -2.72 18.75 11.74
C GLU A 412 -3.27 17.89 12.88
N THR A 413 -3.53 16.61 12.60
CA THR A 413 -4.11 15.64 13.53
C THR A 413 -3.04 14.69 14.09
N CYS A 414 -1.77 15.09 14.03
CA CYS A 414 -0.67 14.30 14.59
C CYS A 414 -0.84 14.11 16.10
N PRO A 415 -0.95 12.87 16.60
CA PRO A 415 -1.25 12.63 18.01
C PRO A 415 -0.03 12.88 18.93
N PHE A 416 1.18 12.81 18.41
CA PHE A 416 2.39 12.82 19.24
C PHE A 416 2.61 14.13 20.01
N PRO A 417 2.50 15.32 19.40
CA PRO A 417 2.70 16.58 20.14
C PRO A 417 1.60 16.87 21.15
N GLN A 418 0.51 16.12 21.14
CA GLN A 418 -0.61 16.26 22.07
C GLN A 418 -0.43 15.39 23.33
N LEU A 419 0.57 14.51 23.36
CA LEU A 419 0.86 13.68 24.52
C LEU A 419 1.39 14.55 25.68
N LYS A 420 0.87 14.30 26.88
CA LYS A 420 1.17 15.12 28.07
C LYS A 420 2.65 15.18 28.43
N ASP A 421 3.40 14.10 28.23
CA ASP A 421 4.82 13.98 28.52
C ASP A 421 5.71 14.08 27.27
N TRP A 422 5.18 14.62 26.16
CA TRP A 422 5.92 14.73 24.91
C TRP A 422 7.18 15.60 25.05
N LYS A 423 8.35 14.96 24.92
CA LYS A 423 9.66 15.64 24.92
C LYS A 423 10.18 15.99 23.52
N GLY A 424 9.40 15.70 22.47
CA GLY A 424 9.81 15.91 21.09
C GLY A 424 9.44 17.29 20.55
N PRO A 425 9.70 17.54 19.26
CA PRO A 425 9.30 18.78 18.59
C PRO A 425 7.78 19.00 18.67
N THR A 426 7.36 20.24 18.89
CA THR A 426 5.95 20.66 18.91
C THR A 426 5.64 21.55 17.69
N HIS A 427 4.41 21.46 17.17
CA HIS A 427 3.91 22.29 16.08
C HIS A 427 3.64 23.72 16.58
N VAL A 428 4.67 24.53 16.79
CA VAL A 428 4.47 25.95 17.12
C VAL A 428 4.48 26.76 15.82
N GLY A 429 3.28 27.11 15.33
CA GLY A 429 3.08 28.22 14.41
C GLY A 429 3.44 28.02 12.93
N GLU A 430 3.94 26.86 12.51
CA GLU A 430 4.07 26.56 11.07
C GLU A 430 2.70 26.13 10.54
N GLY A 431 2.13 26.91 9.62
CA GLY A 431 0.84 26.61 8.97
C GLY A 431 0.83 25.27 8.22
N PHE A 432 -0.27 24.98 7.51
CA PHE A 432 -0.47 23.74 6.76
C PHE A 432 0.80 23.28 6.00
N VAL A 433 1.31 22.09 6.34
CA VAL A 433 2.47 21.50 5.68
C VAL A 433 2.00 20.42 4.72
N LYS A 434 1.88 20.80 3.44
CA LYS A 434 1.49 19.87 2.37
C LYS A 434 2.53 18.74 2.24
N PRO A 435 2.12 17.47 2.22
CA PRO A 435 3.00 16.39 1.81
C PRO A 435 3.48 16.64 0.38
N GLU A 436 4.78 16.82 0.20
CA GLU A 436 5.36 16.94 -1.14
C GLU A 436 5.14 15.63 -1.91
N PRO A 437 4.78 15.68 -3.21
CA PRO A 437 4.73 14.49 -4.02
C PRO A 437 6.11 13.83 -4.05
N PRO A 438 6.20 12.50 -4.06
CA PRO A 438 7.48 11.81 -4.07
C PRO A 438 8.29 12.27 -5.28
N TYR A 439 9.46 12.85 -5.00
CA TYR A 439 10.39 13.26 -6.04
C TYR A 439 10.70 12.04 -6.92
N ARG A 440 10.29 12.13 -8.19
CA ARG A 440 10.75 11.21 -9.22
C ARG A 440 11.94 11.90 -9.86
N PRO A 441 13.17 11.39 -9.68
CA PRO A 441 14.27 11.86 -10.49
C PRO A 441 13.82 11.73 -11.93
N ASP A 442 13.98 12.81 -12.69
CA ASP A 442 13.76 12.81 -14.13
C ASP A 442 14.77 11.80 -14.71
N ASN A 443 14.38 10.52 -14.73
CA ASN A 443 15.20 9.39 -15.15
C ASN A 443 15.32 9.43 -16.67
N GLY A 444 15.86 10.53 -17.18
CA GLY A 444 15.73 10.92 -18.57
C GLY A 444 14.29 10.80 -19.04
N LYS A 445 13.62 11.94 -19.23
CA LYS A 445 13.11 12.16 -20.58
C LYS A 445 14.30 11.89 -21.48
N LYS A 446 14.46 10.63 -21.93
CA LYS A 446 15.38 10.22 -22.99
C LYS A 446 15.13 11.30 -23.99
N LYS A 447 16.07 12.24 -24.16
CA LYS A 447 15.99 13.32 -25.15
C LYS A 447 15.49 12.59 -26.37
N GLY A 448 14.20 12.78 -26.69
CA GLY A 448 13.53 11.94 -27.66
C GLY A 448 14.47 11.98 -28.82
N LYS A 449 15.08 10.83 -29.17
CA LYS A 449 16.03 10.77 -30.29
C LYS A 449 15.27 11.49 -31.38
N ALA A 450 15.71 12.71 -31.70
CA ALA A 450 15.07 13.50 -32.71
C ALA A 450 15.08 12.58 -33.90
N THR A 451 13.92 12.02 -34.22
CA THR A 451 13.80 11.10 -35.34
C THR A 451 14.16 11.97 -36.52
N LYS A 452 15.41 11.84 -36.98
CA LYS A 452 15.92 12.32 -38.26
C LYS A 452 15.05 11.67 -39.32
N ARG A 453 13.86 12.22 -39.52
CA ARG A 453 12.86 11.77 -40.48
C ARG A 453 12.26 13.01 -41.15
N SER A 454 13.14 13.90 -41.60
CA SER A 454 12.80 15.00 -42.52
C SER A 454 14.06 15.55 -43.20
N LYS A 455 14.82 14.70 -43.90
CA LYS A 455 15.76 15.17 -44.93
C LYS A 455 16.05 14.06 -45.96
N LYS A 456 15.00 13.55 -46.60
CA LYS A 456 15.13 12.75 -47.83
C LYS A 456 13.85 12.94 -48.64
N GLY A 457 13.91 13.79 -49.67
CA GLY A 457 12.78 14.07 -50.55
C GLY A 457 12.68 15.53 -50.97
N LYS A 458 13.75 16.11 -51.55
CA LYS A 458 13.65 17.26 -52.46
C LYS A 458 14.91 17.33 -53.34
N GLU A 459 15.14 16.25 -54.09
CA GLU A 459 16.03 16.22 -55.24
C GLU A 459 15.40 15.26 -56.24
N ASN A 460 14.60 15.82 -57.16
CA ASN A 460 14.41 15.37 -58.54
C ASN A 460 13.20 16.10 -59.13
N GLU A 461 13.46 17.27 -59.72
CA GLU A 461 12.70 17.72 -60.89
C GLU A 461 13.59 18.65 -61.71
N LYS A 462 14.50 18.02 -62.47
CA LYS A 462 15.09 18.63 -63.66
C LYS A 462 14.32 18.09 -64.87
N GLY A 463 13.67 19.00 -65.57
CA GLY A 463 13.80 19.11 -67.03
C GLY A 463 12.78 18.39 -67.90
N ALA A 464 11.91 19.18 -68.53
CA ALA A 464 11.56 19.02 -69.94
C ALA A 464 11.13 20.38 -70.53
N LYS A 465 12.01 20.99 -71.35
CA LYS A 465 11.62 21.76 -72.56
C LYS A 465 11.05 20.75 -73.59
N PRO A 466 10.31 21.09 -74.69
CA PRO A 466 10.36 22.34 -75.47
C PRO A 466 9.05 22.82 -76.16
N LYS A 467 8.99 24.10 -76.58
CA LYS A 467 8.98 24.57 -77.98
C LYS A 467 9.08 26.08 -78.01
#